data_AF-A0A402CTK7-F1
#
_entry.id   AF-A0A402CTK7-F1
#
_cell.length_a   1.000
_cell.length_b   1.000
_cell.length_c   1.000
_cell.angle_alpha   90.00
_cell.angle_beta   90.00
_cell.angle_gamma   90.00
#
_symmetry.space_group_name_H-M   'P 1'
#
loop_
_entity.id
_entity.type
_entity.pdbx_description
1 polymer ?
#
loop_
_entity_poly.entity_id
_entity_poly.type
_entity_poly.pdbx_seq_one_letter_code
_entity_poly.pdbx_strand_id
1 'polypeptide(L)'
;MLFALTVFRLWYGGAHQLLQDEAYYWQWSRHLDWGYYDNTPLLAVVIRVFTTLLGPTELGVRAGAVFCALVVSIFIYLIMRRLAGARVALASVAMASILPLFALGADTMTQDPVQLAFWAATLYVVLLALDGRGWLWILAGALAGLTAMAKLNGLLLLPSILLFLALSPAHRHWLRRPEPYLAAAIALAIFSPFVWWNHTHQNAFWLHIHAMGTRNGEHDPPLKWFWRFLGDQLFLMSPLLMLMFLRGLWVDGKRSVGGKNDALLFLWCPSVVVFGATALLSLKSKVEGNWPAAAYVTAACLLAWALTEAWDSGARGRRWAAAAVGLSVLISAVILMPNLIYAVGYRFPNPSKDRTSELYGWRDMAARVQSERSAMGGDPFVFSVNYRMPSEMAFYLPGKPQTYSLFLKDRPNEYMFWENPDALKGRDAVYVEDTDDLNHLDDLKAVFTRVEPQPELLLYRDPPYGRKPIRTIQIVRCYGFKGYDPLQWRDGW
;
A
#
# COMPACT_ATOMS: atom_id res chain seq x y z
N MET A 1 -17.65 -18.01 -6.78
CA MET A 1 -17.25 -16.59 -6.81
C MET A 1 -15.82 -16.39 -6.34
N LEU A 2 -15.50 -16.61 -5.06
CA LEU A 2 -14.14 -16.39 -4.53
C LEU A 2 -13.04 -17.12 -5.32
N PHE A 3 -13.25 -18.41 -5.60
CA PHE A 3 -12.32 -19.18 -6.44
C PHE A 3 -12.03 -18.51 -7.79
N ALA A 4 -13.08 -18.10 -8.52
CA ALA A 4 -12.92 -17.45 -9.82
C ALA A 4 -12.19 -16.09 -9.72
N LEU A 5 -12.50 -15.29 -8.69
CA LEU A 5 -11.80 -14.02 -8.44
C LEU A 5 -10.34 -14.25 -8.08
N THR A 6 -10.03 -15.22 -7.22
CA THR A 6 -8.67 -15.57 -6.85
C THR A 6 -7.87 -16.06 -8.06
N VAL A 7 -8.44 -16.93 -8.89
CA VAL A 7 -7.80 -17.41 -10.13
C VAL A 7 -7.54 -16.24 -11.10
N PHE A 8 -8.52 -15.36 -11.29
CA PHE A 8 -8.35 -14.16 -12.12
C PHE A 8 -7.20 -13.28 -11.62
N ARG A 9 -7.15 -12.99 -10.32
CA ARG A 9 -6.10 -12.15 -9.71
C ARG A 9 -4.71 -12.77 -9.79
N LEU A 10 -4.59 -14.09 -9.60
CA LEU A 10 -3.32 -14.80 -9.80
C LEU A 10 -2.84 -14.70 -11.25
N TRP A 11 -3.74 -14.87 -12.22
CA TRP A 11 -3.40 -14.68 -13.62
C TRP A 11 -2.99 -13.23 -13.92
N TYR A 12 -3.80 -12.26 -13.47
CA TYR A 12 -3.59 -10.84 -13.71
C TYR A 12 -2.30 -10.31 -13.05
N GLY A 13 -2.00 -10.73 -11.82
CA GLY A 13 -0.80 -10.32 -11.09
C GLY A 13 0.51 -10.74 -11.78
N GLY A 14 0.50 -11.80 -12.59
CA GLY A 14 1.66 -12.22 -13.40
C GLY A 14 1.75 -11.57 -14.78
N ALA A 15 0.75 -10.80 -15.21
CA ALA A 15 0.66 -10.29 -16.59
C ALA A 15 1.43 -8.98 -16.82
N HIS A 16 1.74 -8.23 -15.76
CA HIS A 16 2.38 -6.91 -15.83
C HIS A 16 3.64 -6.84 -14.98
N GLN A 17 4.55 -5.95 -15.34
CA GLN A 17 5.78 -5.72 -14.57
C GLN A 17 5.43 -5.09 -13.22
N LEU A 18 6.28 -5.29 -12.21
CA LEU A 18 6.18 -4.68 -10.88
C LEU A 18 6.09 -3.16 -10.96
N LEU A 19 5.34 -2.58 -10.02
CA LEU A 19 5.47 -1.17 -9.69
C LEU A 19 6.77 -0.93 -8.92
N GLN A 20 7.27 0.31 -8.94
CA GLN A 20 8.53 0.69 -8.30
C GLN A 20 8.54 0.36 -6.80
N ASP A 21 7.42 0.62 -6.12
CA ASP A 21 7.28 0.29 -4.71
C ASP A 21 7.25 -1.24 -4.47
N GLU A 22 6.68 -2.05 -5.37
CA GLU A 22 6.68 -3.51 -5.24
C GLU A 22 8.10 -4.09 -5.38
N ALA A 23 8.89 -3.56 -6.33
CA ALA A 23 10.28 -3.93 -6.48
C ALA A 23 11.09 -3.56 -5.22
N TYR A 24 10.81 -2.40 -4.63
CA TYR A 24 11.43 -1.95 -3.39
C TYR A 24 11.06 -2.80 -2.17
N TYR A 25 9.78 -3.13 -1.99
CA TYR A 25 9.34 -4.03 -0.92
C TYR A 25 9.85 -5.46 -1.12
N TRP A 26 10.10 -5.87 -2.38
CA TRP A 26 10.82 -7.12 -2.64
C TRP A 26 12.28 -7.06 -2.17
N GLN A 27 12.97 -5.93 -2.28
CA GLN A 27 14.31 -5.78 -1.69
C GLN A 27 14.28 -5.93 -0.16
N TRP A 28 13.24 -5.43 0.51
CA TRP A 28 13.06 -5.67 1.96
C TRP A 28 12.91 -7.15 2.26
N SER A 29 12.19 -7.87 1.40
CA SER A 29 12.05 -9.32 1.56
C SER A 29 13.41 -10.01 1.51
N ARG A 30 14.42 -9.47 0.80
CA ARG A 30 15.79 -10.00 0.77
C ARG A 30 16.59 -9.69 2.04
N HIS A 31 16.29 -8.55 2.67
CA HIS A 31 16.91 -8.04 3.89
C HIS A 31 15.87 -7.94 5.01
N LEU A 32 15.45 -9.10 5.54
CA LEU A 32 14.42 -9.14 6.58
C LEU A 32 14.91 -8.51 7.87
N ASP A 33 14.13 -7.57 8.40
CA ASP A 33 14.38 -6.93 9.69
C ASP A 33 13.07 -6.61 10.43
N TRP A 34 13.17 -6.10 11.64
CA TRP A 34 12.04 -5.76 12.51
C TRP A 34 11.40 -4.40 12.19
N GLY A 35 11.95 -3.64 11.25
CA GLY A 35 11.38 -2.42 10.71
C GLY A 35 12.12 -1.97 9.46
N TYR A 36 11.59 -0.95 8.80
CA TYR A 36 12.16 -0.33 7.62
C TYR A 36 12.01 1.20 7.73
N TYR A 37 12.83 1.94 6.98
CA TYR A 37 13.01 3.39 7.02
C TYR A 37 11.69 4.16 6.94
N ASP A 38 10.73 3.67 6.17
CA ASP A 38 9.44 4.31 5.95
C ASP A 38 8.26 3.46 6.42
N ASN A 39 8.48 2.25 6.95
CA ASN A 39 7.40 1.25 7.11
C ASN A 39 7.67 0.13 8.14
N THR A 40 6.61 -0.59 8.51
CA THR A 40 6.63 -1.74 9.44
C THR A 40 6.92 -3.07 8.70
N PRO A 41 7.37 -4.14 9.39
CA PRO A 41 8.11 -5.23 8.72
C PRO A 41 7.28 -6.31 8.04
N LEU A 42 6.01 -6.49 8.39
CA LEU A 42 5.30 -7.74 8.07
C LEU A 42 5.09 -7.96 6.55
N LEU A 43 5.02 -6.88 5.77
CA LEU A 43 4.97 -6.93 4.31
C LEU A 43 6.14 -7.73 3.72
N ALA A 44 7.36 -7.45 4.15
CA ALA A 44 8.57 -8.08 3.64
C ALA A 44 8.59 -9.59 3.90
N VAL A 45 8.09 -10.02 5.07
CA VAL A 45 7.94 -11.43 5.43
C VAL A 45 6.96 -12.13 4.50
N VAL A 46 5.81 -11.50 4.21
CA VAL A 46 4.82 -12.07 3.29
C VAL A 46 5.41 -12.21 1.89
N ILE A 47 6.10 -11.18 1.38
CA ILE A 47 6.77 -11.27 0.07
C ILE A 47 7.81 -12.41 0.08
N ARG A 48 8.63 -12.55 1.13
CA ARG A 48 9.62 -13.63 1.23
C ARG A 48 8.96 -15.00 1.17
N VAL A 49 7.87 -15.22 1.89
CA VAL A 49 7.15 -16.50 1.90
C VAL A 49 6.70 -16.87 0.48
N PHE A 50 6.00 -15.96 -0.21
CA PHE A 50 5.46 -16.27 -1.54
C PHE A 50 6.53 -16.33 -2.63
N THR A 51 7.58 -15.51 -2.56
CA THR A 51 8.71 -15.61 -3.51
C THR A 51 9.59 -16.84 -3.28
N THR A 52 9.60 -17.40 -2.07
CA THR A 52 10.24 -18.70 -1.80
C THR A 52 9.42 -19.85 -2.42
N LEU A 53 8.09 -19.76 -2.37
CA LEU A 53 7.19 -20.79 -2.88
C LEU A 53 7.00 -20.75 -4.41
N LEU A 54 6.92 -19.56 -5.00
CA LEU A 54 6.58 -19.35 -6.42
C LEU A 54 7.75 -18.76 -7.23
N GLY A 55 8.89 -18.55 -6.59
CA GLY A 55 10.05 -17.87 -7.16
C GLY A 55 9.95 -16.34 -7.10
N PRO A 56 11.07 -15.62 -7.24
CA PRO A 56 11.12 -14.15 -7.31
C PRO A 56 10.61 -13.64 -8.67
N THR A 57 9.34 -13.89 -8.97
CA THR A 57 8.60 -13.44 -10.16
C THR A 57 7.54 -12.40 -9.77
N GLU A 58 6.96 -11.71 -10.73
CA GLU A 58 5.91 -10.71 -10.50
C GLU A 58 4.71 -11.35 -9.77
N LEU A 59 4.33 -12.56 -10.20
CA LEU A 59 3.34 -13.38 -9.51
C LEU A 59 3.79 -13.76 -8.10
N GLY A 60 5.05 -14.16 -7.90
CA GLY A 60 5.57 -14.51 -6.59
C GLY A 60 5.51 -13.36 -5.59
N VAL A 61 5.76 -12.13 -6.03
CA VAL A 61 5.63 -10.93 -5.20
C VAL A 61 4.15 -10.62 -4.91
N ARG A 62 3.27 -10.67 -5.91
CA ARG A 62 1.84 -10.32 -5.78
C ARG A 62 0.95 -11.40 -5.18
N ALA A 63 1.39 -12.66 -5.15
CA ALA A 63 0.59 -13.77 -4.60
C ALA A 63 0.20 -13.53 -3.13
N GLY A 64 1.04 -12.82 -2.36
CA GLY A 64 0.71 -12.39 -1.01
C GLY A 64 -0.50 -11.48 -0.93
N ALA A 65 -0.64 -10.52 -1.85
CA ALA A 65 -1.78 -9.61 -1.94
C ALA A 65 -3.07 -10.38 -2.27
N VAL A 66 -2.99 -11.30 -3.23
CA VAL A 66 -4.13 -12.13 -3.65
C VAL A 66 -4.60 -13.03 -2.50
N PHE A 67 -3.66 -13.65 -1.77
CA PHE A 67 -3.96 -14.44 -0.59
C PHE A 67 -4.62 -13.59 0.51
N CYS A 68 -4.06 -12.41 0.80
CA CYS A 68 -4.63 -11.51 1.78
C CYS A 68 -6.04 -11.06 1.39
N ALA A 69 -6.30 -10.77 0.11
CA ALA A 69 -7.63 -10.42 -0.38
C ALA A 69 -8.65 -11.57 -0.21
N LEU A 70 -8.22 -12.82 -0.37
CA LEU A 70 -9.03 -14.00 -0.07
C LEU A 70 -9.36 -14.07 1.44
N VAL A 71 -8.36 -13.87 2.30
CA VAL A 71 -8.52 -13.86 3.76
C VAL A 71 -9.49 -12.76 4.20
N VAL A 72 -9.34 -11.54 3.68
CA VAL A 72 -10.29 -10.43 3.92
C VAL A 72 -11.70 -10.82 3.52
N SER A 73 -11.86 -11.42 2.34
CA SER A 73 -13.17 -11.83 1.84
C SER A 73 -13.84 -12.90 2.71
N ILE A 74 -13.07 -13.87 3.21
CA ILE A 74 -13.56 -14.90 4.13
C ILE A 74 -14.03 -14.24 5.43
N PHE A 75 -13.22 -13.38 6.05
CA PHE A 75 -13.60 -12.75 7.32
C PHE A 75 -14.75 -11.75 7.17
N ILE A 76 -14.84 -10.99 6.08
CA ILE A 76 -16.01 -10.17 5.75
C ILE A 76 -17.27 -11.03 5.68
N TYR A 77 -17.22 -12.18 4.98
CA TYR A 77 -18.34 -13.10 4.92
C TYR A 77 -18.73 -13.61 6.32
N LEU A 78 -17.76 -14.05 7.11
CA LEU A 78 -18.01 -14.61 8.44
C LEU A 78 -18.60 -13.58 9.42
N ILE A 79 -18.07 -12.35 9.42
CA ILE A 79 -18.59 -11.21 10.18
C ILE A 79 -20.06 -10.97 9.77
N MET A 80 -20.31 -10.79 8.48
CA MET A 80 -21.63 -10.37 8.01
C MET A 80 -22.67 -11.49 8.03
N ARG A 81 -22.25 -12.75 7.90
CA ARG A 81 -23.12 -13.92 8.05
C ARG A 81 -23.71 -13.96 9.46
N ARG A 82 -22.93 -13.53 10.44
CA ARG A 82 -23.31 -13.48 11.86
C ARG A 82 -24.14 -12.24 12.20
N LEU A 83 -23.81 -11.09 11.62
CA LEU A 83 -24.47 -9.82 11.92
C LEU A 83 -25.77 -9.58 11.15
N ALA A 84 -25.86 -10.05 9.90
CA ALA A 84 -26.95 -9.69 8.98
C ALA A 84 -27.41 -10.84 8.05
N GLY A 85 -26.89 -12.06 8.25
CA GLY A 85 -27.28 -13.25 7.50
C GLY A 85 -26.58 -13.42 6.14
N ALA A 86 -26.91 -14.52 5.45
CA ALA A 86 -26.19 -14.98 4.25
C ALA A 86 -26.16 -13.97 3.10
N ARG A 87 -27.33 -13.35 2.85
CA ARG A 87 -27.54 -12.50 1.69
C ARG A 87 -26.67 -11.25 1.77
N VAL A 88 -26.68 -10.58 2.93
CA VAL A 88 -25.85 -9.42 3.18
C VAL A 88 -24.37 -9.81 3.20
N ALA A 89 -24.02 -10.97 3.77
CA ALA A 89 -22.65 -11.46 3.76
C ALA A 89 -22.05 -11.64 2.36
N LEU A 90 -22.79 -12.28 1.46
CA LEU A 90 -22.37 -12.41 0.05
C LEU A 90 -22.29 -11.04 -0.64
N ALA A 91 -23.25 -10.15 -0.37
CA ALA A 91 -23.23 -8.79 -0.89
C ALA A 91 -22.01 -7.99 -0.38
N SER A 92 -21.58 -8.19 0.88
CA SER A 92 -20.39 -7.52 1.45
C SER A 92 -19.10 -7.97 0.79
N VAL A 93 -18.96 -9.26 0.49
CA VAL A 93 -17.80 -9.78 -0.26
C VAL A 93 -17.79 -9.24 -1.70
N ALA A 94 -18.95 -9.22 -2.36
CA ALA A 94 -19.07 -8.65 -3.69
C ALA A 94 -18.77 -7.15 -3.68
N MET A 95 -19.30 -6.40 -2.71
CA MET A 95 -19.04 -4.96 -2.51
C MET A 95 -17.55 -4.71 -2.34
N ALA A 96 -16.89 -5.42 -1.42
CA ALA A 96 -15.46 -5.34 -1.22
C ALA A 96 -14.67 -5.58 -2.52
N SER A 97 -15.10 -6.51 -3.37
CA SER A 97 -14.40 -6.83 -4.62
C SER A 97 -14.57 -5.79 -5.73
N ILE A 98 -15.60 -4.94 -5.68
CA ILE A 98 -15.88 -3.91 -6.71
C ILE A 98 -15.45 -2.51 -6.30
N LEU A 99 -15.04 -2.29 -5.04
CA LEU A 99 -14.53 -1.01 -4.58
C LEU A 99 -13.15 -0.76 -5.21
N PRO A 100 -12.93 0.39 -5.87
CA PRO A 100 -11.67 0.71 -6.54
C PRO A 100 -10.41 0.46 -5.70
N LEU A 101 -10.42 0.90 -4.43
CA LEU A 101 -9.29 0.70 -3.53
C LEU A 101 -8.96 -0.77 -3.29
N PHE A 102 -9.98 -1.60 -3.08
CA PHE A 102 -9.79 -3.03 -2.81
C PHE A 102 -9.48 -3.82 -4.07
N ALA A 103 -10.02 -3.41 -5.21
CA ALA A 103 -9.66 -3.97 -6.51
C ALA A 103 -8.16 -3.77 -6.76
N LEU A 104 -7.66 -2.54 -6.64
CA LEU A 104 -6.23 -2.22 -6.75
C LEU A 104 -5.39 -2.99 -5.71
N GLY A 105 -5.77 -2.91 -4.42
CA GLY A 105 -5.02 -3.55 -3.35
C GLY A 105 -4.96 -5.07 -3.44
N ALA A 106 -5.96 -5.72 -4.04
CA ALA A 106 -5.96 -7.18 -4.18
C ALA A 106 -4.94 -7.70 -5.22
N ASP A 107 -4.44 -6.82 -6.10
CA ASP A 107 -3.54 -7.14 -7.20
C ASP A 107 -2.16 -6.44 -7.08
N THR A 108 -2.01 -5.48 -6.16
CA THR A 108 -0.73 -4.81 -5.86
C THR A 108 -0.21 -5.20 -4.48
N MET A 109 1.06 -5.64 -4.41
CA MET A 109 1.69 -5.97 -3.13
C MET A 109 2.21 -4.74 -2.41
N THR A 110 1.34 -4.11 -1.63
CA THR A 110 1.71 -3.06 -0.65
C THR A 110 1.48 -3.57 0.78
N GLN A 111 1.58 -2.68 1.77
CA GLN A 111 1.25 -3.01 3.15
C GLN A 111 -0.24 -3.23 3.39
N ASP A 112 -1.09 -2.61 2.57
CA ASP A 112 -2.54 -2.59 2.80
C ASP A 112 -3.13 -4.00 2.82
N PRO A 113 -2.90 -4.89 1.83
CA PRO A 113 -3.50 -6.22 1.83
C PRO A 113 -3.21 -7.00 3.11
N VAL A 114 -1.95 -6.96 3.58
CA VAL A 114 -1.52 -7.62 4.81
C VAL A 114 -2.26 -7.03 6.01
N GLN A 115 -2.30 -5.70 6.12
CA GLN A 115 -3.03 -5.00 7.18
C GLN A 115 -4.51 -5.38 7.18
N LEU A 116 -5.17 -5.35 6.02
CA LEU A 116 -6.60 -5.64 5.90
C LEU A 116 -6.93 -7.08 6.30
N ALA A 117 -6.09 -8.05 5.95
CA ALA A 117 -6.28 -9.45 6.30
C ALA A 117 -6.28 -9.66 7.82
N PHE A 118 -5.27 -9.14 8.52
CA PHE A 118 -5.20 -9.22 9.98
C PHE A 118 -6.25 -8.33 10.67
N TRP A 119 -6.61 -7.19 10.08
CA TRP A 119 -7.68 -6.31 10.57
C TRP A 119 -9.03 -7.02 10.56
N ALA A 120 -9.42 -7.62 9.43
CA ALA A 120 -10.67 -8.36 9.27
C ALA A 120 -10.71 -9.59 10.19
N ALA A 121 -9.60 -10.32 10.30
CA ALA A 121 -9.45 -11.44 11.22
C ALA A 121 -9.64 -10.99 12.68
N THR A 122 -9.01 -9.88 13.07
CA THR A 122 -9.13 -9.31 14.42
C THR A 122 -10.58 -8.96 14.74
N LEU A 123 -11.27 -8.26 13.83
CA LEU A 123 -12.68 -7.90 14.03
C LEU A 123 -13.57 -9.13 14.19
N TYR A 124 -13.35 -10.18 13.39
CA TYR A 124 -14.09 -11.43 13.53
C TYR A 124 -13.84 -12.10 14.89
N VAL A 125 -12.57 -12.21 15.33
CA VAL A 125 -12.23 -12.83 16.62
C VAL A 125 -12.78 -12.01 17.78
N VAL A 126 -12.79 -10.67 17.70
CA VAL A 126 -13.46 -9.80 18.68
C VAL A 126 -14.96 -10.12 18.76
N LEU A 127 -15.66 -10.27 17.64
CA LEU A 127 -17.07 -10.69 17.66
C LEU A 127 -17.26 -12.06 18.34
N LEU A 128 -16.35 -13.00 18.14
CA LEU A 128 -16.41 -14.29 18.82
C LEU A 128 -16.20 -14.15 20.33
N ALA A 129 -15.30 -13.26 20.76
CA ALA A 129 -15.02 -12.97 22.17
C ALA A 129 -16.22 -12.30 22.87
N LEU A 130 -16.87 -11.36 22.18
CA LEU A 130 -18.05 -10.65 22.69
C LEU A 130 -19.24 -11.59 22.97
N ASP A 131 -19.39 -12.69 22.22
CA ASP A 131 -20.42 -13.72 22.45
C ASP A 131 -20.07 -14.72 23.58
N GLY A 132 -19.24 -14.30 24.54
CA GLY A 132 -18.95 -15.08 25.74
C GLY A 132 -17.71 -15.98 25.65
N ARG A 133 -16.95 -15.96 24.55
CA ARG A 133 -15.64 -16.66 24.46
C ARG A 133 -14.50 -15.73 24.84
N GLY A 134 -14.50 -15.23 26.08
CA GLY A 134 -13.56 -14.20 26.54
C GLY A 134 -12.07 -14.51 26.33
N TRP A 135 -11.65 -15.78 26.35
CA TRP A 135 -10.26 -16.15 26.07
C TRP A 135 -9.78 -15.74 24.66
N LEU A 136 -10.69 -15.58 23.70
CA LEU A 136 -10.36 -15.13 22.34
C LEU A 136 -9.86 -13.69 22.28
N TRP A 137 -9.99 -12.90 23.35
CA TRP A 137 -9.30 -11.61 23.46
C TRP A 137 -7.77 -11.75 23.32
N ILE A 138 -7.19 -12.87 23.77
CA ILE A 138 -5.75 -13.15 23.59
C ILE A 138 -5.40 -13.25 22.10
N LEU A 139 -6.17 -14.04 21.33
CA LEU A 139 -5.98 -14.17 19.89
C LEU A 139 -6.27 -12.85 19.16
N ALA A 140 -7.28 -12.10 19.57
CA ALA A 140 -7.57 -10.78 19.03
C ALA A 140 -6.40 -9.80 19.25
N GLY A 141 -5.79 -9.82 20.45
CA GLY A 141 -4.58 -9.05 20.75
C GLY A 141 -3.41 -9.44 19.86
N ALA A 142 -3.22 -10.75 19.64
CA ALA A 142 -2.16 -11.24 18.77
C ALA A 142 -2.33 -10.76 17.31
N LEU A 143 -3.53 -10.90 16.76
CA LEU A 143 -3.87 -10.44 15.41
C LEU A 143 -3.84 -8.91 15.28
N ALA A 144 -4.22 -8.16 16.32
CA ALA A 144 -4.11 -6.71 16.34
C ALA A 144 -2.64 -6.24 16.32
N GLY A 145 -1.75 -6.93 17.05
CA GLY A 145 -0.31 -6.71 16.99
C GLY A 145 0.27 -6.96 15.60
N LEU A 146 -0.15 -8.05 14.94
CA LEU A 146 0.23 -8.32 13.55
C LEU A 146 -0.34 -7.28 12.57
N THR A 147 -1.54 -6.77 12.83
CA THR A 147 -2.13 -5.68 12.04
C THR A 147 -1.29 -4.39 12.15
N ALA A 148 -0.80 -4.06 13.34
CA ALA A 148 0.11 -2.94 13.56
C ALA A 148 1.50 -3.17 12.93
N MET A 149 1.99 -4.41 12.93
CA MET A 149 3.23 -4.80 12.24
C MET A 149 3.11 -4.79 10.70
N ALA A 150 1.90 -4.88 10.16
CA ALA A 150 1.65 -4.71 8.73
C ALA A 150 1.69 -3.25 8.29
N LYS A 151 1.09 -2.35 9.07
CA LYS A 151 1.08 -0.90 8.82
C LYS A 151 0.78 -0.17 10.12
N LEU A 152 1.48 0.94 10.39
CA LEU A 152 1.37 1.70 11.65
C LEU A 152 -0.09 2.05 12.02
N ASN A 153 -0.90 2.47 11.04
CA ASN A 153 -2.31 2.82 11.26
C ASN A 153 -3.16 1.62 11.74
N GLY A 154 -2.62 0.39 11.75
CA GLY A 154 -3.23 -0.78 12.35
C GLY A 154 -3.50 -0.61 13.85
N LEU A 155 -2.73 0.24 14.53
CA LEU A 155 -2.96 0.61 15.93
C LEU A 155 -4.31 1.30 16.15
N LEU A 156 -4.95 1.85 15.11
CA LEU A 156 -6.29 2.42 15.20
C LEU A 156 -7.39 1.38 15.49
N LEU A 157 -7.09 0.07 15.44
CA LEU A 157 -8.00 -0.97 15.96
C LEU A 157 -8.33 -0.77 17.44
N LEU A 158 -7.34 -0.39 18.26
CA LEU A 158 -7.51 -0.23 19.71
C LEU A 158 -8.57 0.84 20.04
N PRO A 159 -8.44 2.09 19.58
CA PRO A 159 -9.49 3.09 19.80
C PRO A 159 -10.81 2.75 19.10
N SER A 160 -10.79 2.00 17.99
CA SER A 160 -12.02 1.53 17.32
C SER A 160 -12.85 0.58 18.19
N ILE A 161 -12.19 -0.43 18.77
CA ILE A 161 -12.83 -1.40 19.67
C ILE A 161 -13.24 -0.70 20.96
N LEU A 162 -12.39 0.16 21.53
CA LEU A 162 -12.70 0.94 22.72
C LEU A 162 -13.94 1.81 22.51
N LEU A 163 -14.03 2.51 21.38
CA LEU A 163 -15.19 3.33 21.03
C LEU A 163 -16.47 2.48 20.94
N PHE A 164 -16.39 1.31 20.31
CA PHE A 164 -17.53 0.38 20.26
C PHE A 164 -17.98 -0.06 21.65
N LEU A 165 -17.05 -0.51 22.51
CA LEU A 165 -17.35 -0.94 23.87
C LEU A 165 -17.93 0.21 24.72
N ALA A 166 -17.45 1.44 24.52
CA ALA A 166 -17.97 2.60 25.22
C ALA A 166 -19.40 2.95 24.78
N LEU A 167 -19.69 2.88 23.48
CA LEU A 167 -20.97 3.27 22.91
C LEU A 167 -22.05 2.18 23.02
N SER A 168 -21.69 0.90 23.01
CA SER A 168 -22.63 -0.22 23.10
C SER A 168 -23.00 -0.53 24.56
N PRO A 169 -24.26 -0.29 25.00
CA PRO A 169 -24.65 -0.57 26.37
C PRO A 169 -24.52 -2.05 26.75
N ALA A 170 -24.80 -2.97 25.81
CA ALA A 170 -24.73 -4.41 26.04
C ALA A 170 -23.28 -4.88 26.28
N HIS A 171 -22.32 -4.28 25.58
CA HIS A 171 -20.91 -4.71 25.62
C HIS A 171 -20.05 -3.86 26.55
N ARG A 172 -20.57 -2.74 27.09
CA ARG A 172 -19.84 -1.83 27.99
C ARG A 172 -19.25 -2.49 29.23
N HIS A 173 -19.83 -3.60 29.68
CA HIS A 173 -19.29 -4.37 30.80
C HIS A 173 -17.86 -4.88 30.56
N TRP A 174 -17.45 -5.09 29.29
CA TRP A 174 -16.07 -5.45 28.94
C TRP A 174 -15.04 -4.38 29.31
N LEU A 175 -15.43 -3.12 29.48
CA LEU A 175 -14.52 -2.07 29.98
C LEU A 175 -14.12 -2.26 31.44
N ARG A 176 -14.82 -3.13 32.19
CA ARG A 176 -14.46 -3.50 33.57
C ARG A 176 -13.73 -4.84 33.65
N ARG A 177 -13.51 -5.49 32.51
CA ARG A 177 -12.93 -6.83 32.41
C ARG A 177 -11.47 -6.70 31.97
N PRO A 178 -10.53 -7.48 32.53
CA PRO A 178 -9.11 -7.38 32.15
C PRO A 178 -8.82 -7.85 30.71
N GLU A 179 -9.66 -8.68 30.12
CA GLU A 179 -9.38 -9.38 28.86
C GLU A 179 -9.12 -8.43 27.66
N PRO A 180 -9.91 -7.37 27.39
CA PRO A 180 -9.60 -6.42 26.31
C PRO A 180 -8.30 -5.65 26.54
N TYR A 181 -7.94 -5.36 27.79
CA TYR A 181 -6.69 -4.69 28.13
C TYR A 181 -5.48 -5.61 27.97
N LEU A 182 -5.64 -6.89 28.32
CA LEU A 182 -4.64 -7.92 28.03
C LEU A 182 -4.44 -8.08 26.51
N ALA A 183 -5.51 -8.03 25.72
CA ALA A 183 -5.42 -8.02 24.26
C ALA A 183 -4.60 -6.81 23.75
N ALA A 184 -4.86 -5.61 24.28
CA ALA A 184 -4.09 -4.41 23.93
C ALA A 184 -2.61 -4.55 24.34
N ALA A 185 -2.33 -5.08 25.53
CA ALA A 185 -0.96 -5.33 26.00
C ALA A 185 -0.22 -6.34 25.11
N ILE A 186 -0.88 -7.42 24.68
CA ILE A 186 -0.32 -8.41 23.73
C ILE A 186 -0.05 -7.75 22.38
N ALA A 187 -0.97 -6.93 21.87
CA ALA A 187 -0.78 -6.21 20.61
C ALA A 187 0.45 -5.31 20.66
N LEU A 188 0.62 -4.55 21.76
CA LEU A 188 1.79 -3.70 21.98
C LEU A 188 3.08 -4.51 22.16
N ALA A 189 3.02 -5.66 22.84
CA ALA A 189 4.17 -6.56 22.99
C ALA A 189 4.62 -7.10 21.63
N ILE A 190 3.71 -7.53 20.76
CA ILE A 190 4.02 -7.97 19.39
C ILE A 190 4.52 -6.81 18.54
N PHE A 191 4.02 -5.59 18.76
CA PHE A 191 4.49 -4.40 18.05
C PHE A 191 5.85 -3.87 18.57
N SER A 192 6.28 -4.26 19.76
CA SER A 192 7.48 -3.74 20.41
C SER A 192 8.81 -3.98 19.67
N PRO A 193 9.04 -5.08 18.94
CA PRO A 193 10.29 -5.27 18.18
C PRO A 193 10.52 -4.17 17.14
N PHE A 194 9.46 -3.68 16.49
CA PHE A 194 9.55 -2.56 15.55
C PHE A 194 9.96 -1.25 16.26
N VAL A 195 9.39 -1.00 17.43
CA VAL A 195 9.74 0.18 18.24
C VAL A 195 11.21 0.13 18.65
N TRP A 196 11.68 -1.04 19.09
CA TRP A 196 13.07 -1.25 19.47
C TRP A 196 14.03 -1.15 18.28
N TRP A 197 13.68 -1.76 17.14
CA TRP A 197 14.43 -1.62 15.90
C TRP A 197 14.59 -0.16 15.51
N ASN A 198 13.49 0.59 15.47
CA ASN A 198 13.56 1.99 15.07
C ASN A 198 14.40 2.82 16.04
N HIS A 199 14.32 2.55 17.35
CA HIS A 199 15.18 3.21 18.34
C HIS A 199 16.69 2.95 18.10
N THR A 200 17.04 1.70 17.78
CA THR A 200 18.43 1.32 17.46
C THR A 200 18.90 1.81 16.09
N HIS A 201 17.98 2.20 15.20
CA HIS A 201 18.24 2.74 13.86
C HIS A 201 17.99 4.25 13.79
N GLN A 202 18.44 4.99 14.81
CA GLN A 202 18.42 6.47 14.86
C GLN A 202 17.01 7.09 14.74
N ASN A 203 15.97 6.34 15.07
CA ASN A 203 14.57 6.74 14.90
C ASN A 203 14.20 7.11 13.45
N ALA A 204 14.84 6.48 12.46
CA ALA A 204 14.70 6.81 11.05
C ALA A 204 13.23 6.86 10.57
N PHE A 205 12.40 5.91 11.00
CA PHE A 205 10.98 5.90 10.67
C PHE A 205 10.24 7.13 11.20
N TRP A 206 10.50 7.53 12.44
CA TRP A 206 9.83 8.70 13.03
C TRP A 206 10.28 10.00 12.37
N LEU A 207 11.57 10.09 12.01
CA LEU A 207 12.10 11.22 11.24
C LEU A 207 11.47 11.29 9.85
N HIS A 208 11.32 10.14 9.18
CA HIS A 208 10.63 10.06 7.89
C HIS A 208 9.18 10.55 7.97
N ILE A 209 8.40 10.05 8.93
CA ILE A 209 7.01 10.47 9.14
C ILE A 209 6.93 11.97 9.47
N HIS A 210 7.83 12.48 10.31
CA HIS A 210 7.90 13.90 10.64
C HIS A 210 8.18 14.77 9.40
N ALA A 211 9.20 14.40 8.61
CA ALA A 211 9.58 15.10 7.39
C ALA A 211 8.44 15.11 6.35
N MET A 212 7.68 14.01 6.23
CA MET A 212 6.48 14.00 5.37
C MET A 212 5.40 14.97 5.82
N GLY A 213 5.27 15.18 7.14
CA GLY A 213 4.30 16.09 7.75
C GLY A 213 4.65 17.57 7.60
N THR A 214 5.94 17.93 7.74
CA THR A 214 6.40 19.33 7.67
C THR A 214 6.58 19.81 6.24
N ARG A 215 7.27 19.03 5.41
CA ARG A 215 7.71 19.44 4.07
C ARG A 215 6.58 19.56 3.04
N ASN A 216 5.48 18.84 3.24
CA ASN A 216 4.26 18.98 2.43
C ASN A 216 3.28 20.04 2.99
N GLY A 217 3.59 20.70 4.10
CA GLY A 217 2.66 21.56 4.84
C GLY A 217 3.08 23.02 5.01
N GLU A 218 4.37 23.35 4.89
CA GLU A 218 4.87 24.68 5.27
C GLU A 218 4.39 25.86 4.41
N HIS A 219 3.92 25.61 3.17
CA HIS A 219 3.51 26.67 2.25
C HIS A 219 2.10 26.53 1.65
N ASP A 220 1.42 25.41 1.91
CA ASP A 220 0.10 25.14 1.33
C ASP A 220 -1.02 25.38 2.35
N PRO A 221 -2.18 25.93 1.94
CA PRO A 221 -3.28 26.16 2.86
C PRO A 221 -3.82 24.82 3.42
N PRO A 222 -4.02 24.69 4.75
CA PRO A 222 -4.48 23.46 5.43
C PRO A 222 -5.66 22.74 4.76
N LEU A 223 -6.62 23.50 4.23
CA LEU A 223 -7.83 22.97 3.58
C LEU A 223 -7.55 22.29 2.22
N LYS A 224 -6.45 22.63 1.53
CA LYS A 224 -6.08 22.03 0.24
C LYS A 224 -5.97 20.52 0.35
N TRP A 225 -5.26 20.06 1.38
CA TRP A 225 -5.01 18.64 1.63
C TRP A 225 -6.27 17.90 2.06
N PHE A 226 -7.13 18.54 2.86
CA PHE A 226 -8.43 18.00 3.22
C PHE A 226 -9.34 17.79 1.99
N TRP A 227 -9.45 18.79 1.10
CA TRP A 227 -10.27 18.67 -0.10
C TRP A 227 -9.71 17.65 -1.10
N ARG A 228 -8.37 17.60 -1.23
CA ARG A 228 -7.71 16.54 -2.00
C ARG A 228 -8.05 15.16 -1.43
N PHE A 229 -7.89 14.98 -0.12
CA PHE A 229 -8.21 13.72 0.56
C PHE A 229 -9.67 13.33 0.33
N LEU A 230 -10.62 14.27 0.44
CA LEU A 230 -12.03 14.00 0.17
C LEU A 230 -12.26 13.60 -1.30
N GLY A 231 -11.58 14.24 -2.24
CA GLY A 231 -11.57 13.85 -3.65
C GLY A 231 -11.04 12.43 -3.88
N ASP A 232 -9.93 12.08 -3.21
CA ASP A 232 -9.35 10.73 -3.26
C ASP A 232 -10.36 9.70 -2.72
N GLN A 233 -11.01 9.97 -1.58
CA GLN A 233 -12.02 9.06 -1.03
C GLN A 233 -13.27 8.94 -1.92
N LEU A 234 -13.72 10.05 -2.54
CA LEU A 234 -14.84 10.04 -3.47
C LEU A 234 -14.56 9.13 -4.67
N PHE A 235 -13.34 9.17 -5.21
CA PHE A 235 -12.92 8.32 -6.32
C PHE A 235 -12.71 6.86 -5.88
N LEU A 236 -11.98 6.63 -4.80
CA LEU A 236 -11.59 5.29 -4.32
C LEU A 236 -12.75 4.46 -3.77
N MET A 237 -13.83 5.10 -3.31
CA MET A 237 -15.07 4.44 -2.91
C MET A 237 -16.06 4.29 -4.09
N SER A 238 -15.87 5.02 -5.19
CA SER A 238 -16.89 5.37 -6.21
C SER A 238 -17.86 6.46 -5.75
N PRO A 239 -18.15 7.49 -6.59
CA PRO A 239 -18.96 8.65 -6.18
C PRO A 239 -20.36 8.30 -5.65
N LEU A 240 -21.07 7.37 -6.30
CA LEU A 240 -22.43 6.99 -5.89
C LEU A 240 -22.42 6.19 -4.58
N LEU A 241 -21.42 5.32 -4.38
CA LEU A 241 -21.27 4.58 -3.14
C LEU A 241 -20.82 5.50 -2.00
N MET A 242 -19.99 6.51 -2.25
CA MET A 242 -19.64 7.52 -1.25
C MET A 242 -20.89 8.27 -0.75
N LEU A 243 -21.79 8.69 -1.64
CA LEU A 243 -23.05 9.33 -1.23
C LEU A 243 -23.91 8.40 -0.37
N MET A 244 -23.98 7.12 -0.73
CA MET A 244 -24.67 6.11 0.08
C MET A 244 -24.00 5.91 1.43
N PHE A 245 -22.67 5.88 1.47
CA PHE A 245 -21.88 5.73 2.70
C PHE A 245 -22.11 6.91 3.65
N LEU A 246 -22.02 8.14 3.16
CA LEU A 246 -22.26 9.36 3.97
C LEU A 246 -23.69 9.40 4.51
N ARG A 247 -24.68 9.02 3.68
CA ARG A 247 -26.07 8.89 4.12
C ARG A 247 -26.21 7.80 5.18
N GLY A 248 -25.57 6.65 4.98
CA GLY A 248 -25.52 5.54 5.93
C GLY A 248 -24.90 5.98 7.25
N LEU A 249 -23.74 6.64 7.25
CA LEU A 249 -23.12 7.19 8.45
C LEU A 249 -24.07 8.11 9.23
N TRP A 250 -24.86 8.93 8.54
CA TRP A 250 -25.83 9.83 9.19
C TRP A 250 -27.08 9.10 9.71
N VAL A 251 -27.68 8.24 8.89
CA VAL A 251 -28.93 7.53 9.21
C VAL A 251 -28.67 6.39 10.18
N ASP A 252 -27.69 5.54 9.87
CA ASP A 252 -27.30 4.40 10.68
C ASP A 252 -26.56 4.86 11.94
N GLY A 253 -25.78 5.95 11.89
CA GLY A 253 -25.22 6.56 13.10
C GLY A 253 -26.31 6.98 14.08
N LYS A 254 -27.36 7.67 13.60
CA LYS A 254 -28.54 8.01 14.43
C LYS A 254 -29.33 6.80 14.91
N ARG A 255 -29.36 5.71 14.13
CA ARG A 255 -30.01 4.45 14.53
C ARG A 255 -29.15 3.64 15.50
N SER A 256 -27.83 3.75 15.46
CA SER A 256 -26.89 2.93 16.25
C SER A 256 -26.63 3.52 17.62
N VAL A 257 -26.58 4.86 17.72
CA VAL A 257 -26.35 5.56 18.99
C VAL A 257 -27.56 5.37 19.92
N GLY A 258 -27.30 4.96 21.16
CA GLY A 258 -28.32 4.66 22.17
C GLY A 258 -28.74 3.18 22.23
N GLY A 259 -27.98 2.27 21.62
CA GLY A 259 -28.13 0.82 21.84
C GLY A 259 -29.24 0.13 21.03
N LYS A 260 -29.70 0.72 19.92
CA LYS A 260 -30.77 0.12 19.12
C LYS A 260 -30.28 -0.91 18.09
N ASN A 261 -29.01 -0.88 17.70
CA ASN A 261 -28.40 -1.88 16.82
C ASN A 261 -26.88 -1.97 17.01
N ASP A 262 -26.43 -2.91 17.85
CA ASP A 262 -25.00 -3.13 18.12
C ASP A 262 -24.23 -3.65 16.91
N ALA A 263 -24.88 -4.35 15.97
CA ALA A 263 -24.23 -4.83 14.75
C ALA A 263 -23.77 -3.67 13.85
N LEU A 264 -24.64 -2.68 13.65
CA LEU A 264 -24.28 -1.47 12.91
C LEU A 264 -23.22 -0.65 13.65
N LEU A 265 -23.34 -0.53 14.97
CA LEU A 265 -22.34 0.17 15.79
C LEU A 265 -20.95 -0.47 15.68
N PHE A 266 -20.87 -1.81 15.70
CA PHE A 266 -19.63 -2.56 15.56
C PHE A 266 -18.94 -2.30 14.22
N LEU A 267 -19.69 -2.17 13.13
CA LEU A 267 -19.15 -1.84 11.81
C LEU A 267 -18.79 -0.34 11.69
N TRP A 268 -19.56 0.52 12.35
CA TRP A 268 -19.40 1.98 12.27
C TRP A 268 -18.15 2.48 12.99
N CYS A 269 -17.87 1.98 14.20
CA CYS A 269 -16.76 2.47 15.01
C CYS A 269 -15.39 2.37 14.30
N PRO A 270 -14.98 1.23 13.71
CA PRO A 270 -13.74 1.14 12.95
C PRO A 270 -13.67 2.10 11.76
N SER A 271 -14.75 2.21 10.97
CA SER A 271 -14.78 3.12 9.83
C SER A 271 -14.64 4.58 10.25
N VAL A 272 -15.37 5.01 11.28
CA VAL A 272 -15.34 6.41 11.73
C VAL A 272 -14.04 6.79 12.40
N VAL A 273 -13.46 5.90 13.22
CA VAL A 273 -12.17 6.18 13.86
C VAL A 273 -11.08 6.33 12.81
N VAL A 274 -11.00 5.43 11.83
CA VAL A 274 -9.94 5.47 10.81
C VAL A 274 -10.16 6.63 9.84
N PHE A 275 -11.36 6.79 9.25
CA PHE A 275 -11.62 7.93 8.36
C PHE A 275 -11.46 9.26 9.10
N GLY A 276 -11.99 9.38 10.33
CA GLY A 276 -11.88 10.58 11.14
C GLY A 276 -10.43 10.93 11.47
N ALA A 277 -9.61 9.96 11.90
CA ALA A 277 -8.20 10.19 12.18
C ALA A 277 -7.44 10.66 10.93
N THR A 278 -7.65 10.01 9.77
CA THR A 278 -7.01 10.42 8.52
C THR A 278 -7.49 11.76 7.99
N ALA A 279 -8.78 12.09 8.18
CA ALA A 279 -9.35 13.39 7.80
C ALA A 279 -8.83 14.52 8.68
N LEU A 280 -8.62 14.27 9.98
CA LEU A 280 -7.99 15.23 10.88
C LEU A 280 -6.52 15.43 10.55
N LEU A 281 -5.82 14.36 10.15
CA LEU A 281 -4.43 14.43 9.72
C LEU A 281 -4.27 15.18 8.39
N SER A 282 -5.24 15.03 7.47
CA SER A 282 -5.24 15.74 6.19
C SER A 282 -5.48 17.23 6.30
N LEU A 283 -5.88 17.75 7.47
CA LEU A 283 -5.87 19.19 7.74
C LEU A 283 -4.46 19.75 7.96
N LYS A 284 -3.48 18.90 8.26
CA LYS A 284 -2.11 19.33 8.58
C LYS A 284 -1.09 19.00 7.50
N SER A 285 -1.33 17.93 6.76
CA SER A 285 -0.35 17.38 5.82
C SER A 285 -1.04 16.61 4.71
N LYS A 286 -0.31 16.36 3.62
CA LYS A 286 -0.77 15.46 2.57
C LYS A 286 -0.97 14.05 3.13
N VAL A 287 -2.15 13.48 2.91
CA VAL A 287 -2.51 12.10 3.25
C VAL A 287 -2.79 11.36 1.95
N GLU A 288 -2.14 10.21 1.73
CA GLU A 288 -2.41 9.42 0.52
C GLU A 288 -3.77 8.72 0.63
N GLY A 289 -4.45 8.57 -0.51
CA GLY A 289 -5.84 8.09 -0.57
C GLY A 289 -6.06 6.70 0.03
N ASN A 290 -5.03 5.85 0.08
CA ASN A 290 -5.06 4.50 0.66
C ASN A 290 -4.81 4.46 2.17
N TRP A 291 -4.38 5.55 2.81
CA TRP A 291 -4.13 5.56 4.26
C TRP A 291 -5.32 5.10 5.13
N PRO A 292 -6.59 5.41 4.79
CA PRO A 292 -7.75 4.87 5.50
C PRO A 292 -8.22 3.48 5.02
N ALA A 293 -7.43 2.71 4.27
CA ALA A 293 -7.87 1.43 3.69
C ALA A 293 -8.51 0.47 4.71
N ALA A 294 -8.02 0.41 5.95
CA ALA A 294 -8.61 -0.38 7.03
C ALA A 294 -10.11 -0.06 7.28
N ALA A 295 -10.51 1.21 7.14
CA ALA A 295 -11.90 1.65 7.28
C ALA A 295 -12.83 1.01 6.24
N TYR A 296 -12.29 0.67 5.07
CA TYR A 296 -13.05 0.11 3.95
C TYR A 296 -13.54 -1.31 4.21
N VAL A 297 -12.89 -2.08 5.12
CA VAL A 297 -13.34 -3.43 5.49
C VAL A 297 -14.76 -3.40 6.03
N THR A 298 -15.01 -2.54 7.02
CA THR A 298 -16.33 -2.36 7.61
C THR A 298 -17.22 -1.42 6.80
N ALA A 299 -16.65 -0.47 6.04
CA ALA A 299 -17.45 0.36 5.14
C ALA A 299 -18.08 -0.45 4.00
N ALA A 300 -17.37 -1.43 3.42
CA ALA A 300 -17.92 -2.35 2.44
C ALA A 300 -19.09 -3.17 3.01
N CYS A 301 -19.00 -3.55 4.29
CA CYS A 301 -20.07 -4.24 5.01
C CYS A 301 -21.31 -3.34 5.17
N LEU A 302 -21.12 -2.10 5.64
CA LEU A 302 -22.18 -1.09 5.77
C LEU A 302 -22.84 -0.77 4.43
N LEU A 303 -22.04 -0.57 3.39
CA LEU A 303 -22.52 -0.31 2.02
C LEU A 303 -23.36 -1.46 1.49
N ALA A 304 -22.90 -2.71 1.66
CA ALA A 304 -23.66 -3.88 1.24
C ALA A 304 -24.97 -4.02 2.00
N TRP A 305 -24.98 -3.75 3.31
CA TRP A 305 -26.21 -3.72 4.10
C TRP A 305 -27.19 -2.67 3.54
N ALA A 306 -26.75 -1.42 3.42
CA ALA A 306 -27.59 -0.33 2.88
C ALA A 306 -28.08 -0.61 1.46
N LEU A 307 -27.24 -1.24 0.63
CA LEU A 307 -27.58 -1.61 -0.74
C LEU A 307 -28.62 -2.73 -0.79
N THR A 308 -28.55 -3.72 0.11
CA THR A 308 -29.59 -4.76 0.22
C THR A 308 -30.93 -4.19 0.68
N GLU A 309 -30.94 -3.24 1.62
CA GLU A 309 -32.17 -2.54 2.02
C GLU A 309 -32.75 -1.70 0.86
N ALA A 310 -31.89 -0.97 0.13
CA ALA A 310 -32.32 -0.21 -1.03
C ALA A 310 -32.87 -1.11 -2.15
N TRP A 311 -32.29 -2.29 -2.35
CA TRP A 311 -32.78 -3.25 -3.33
C TRP A 311 -34.21 -3.72 -3.03
N ASP A 312 -34.50 -3.94 -1.74
CA ASP A 312 -35.78 -4.42 -1.26
C ASP A 312 -36.83 -3.30 -1.17
N SER A 313 -36.42 -2.02 -1.16
CA SER A 313 -37.30 -0.86 -1.09
C SER A 313 -38.08 -0.53 -2.39
N GLY A 314 -37.96 -1.37 -3.43
CA GLY A 314 -38.70 -1.23 -4.69
C GLY A 314 -37.88 -0.79 -5.90
N ALA A 315 -38.55 -0.52 -7.03
CA ALA A 315 -37.89 -0.32 -8.33
C ALA A 315 -36.89 0.85 -8.35
N ARG A 316 -37.19 1.95 -7.66
CA ARG A 316 -36.29 3.11 -7.57
C ARG A 316 -34.99 2.74 -6.83
N GLY A 317 -35.11 2.04 -5.71
CA GLY A 317 -33.95 1.61 -4.93
C GLY A 317 -33.07 0.60 -5.68
N ARG A 318 -33.67 -0.34 -6.42
CA ARG A 318 -32.94 -1.25 -7.32
C ARG A 318 -32.16 -0.51 -8.42
N ARG A 319 -32.75 0.50 -9.05
CA ARG A 319 -32.06 1.31 -10.08
C ARG A 319 -30.85 2.05 -9.49
N TRP A 320 -31.00 2.64 -8.31
CA TRP A 320 -29.88 3.30 -7.62
C TRP A 320 -28.78 2.33 -7.23
N ALA A 321 -29.13 1.18 -6.66
CA ALA A 321 -28.18 0.12 -6.31
C ALA A 321 -27.41 -0.38 -7.55
N ALA A 322 -28.12 -0.64 -8.64
CA ALA A 322 -27.51 -1.08 -9.90
C ALA A 322 -26.59 0.00 -10.50
N ALA A 323 -26.98 1.27 -10.46
CA ALA A 323 -26.14 2.38 -10.92
C ALA A 323 -24.86 2.54 -10.08
N ALA A 324 -24.99 2.44 -8.75
CA ALA A 324 -23.85 2.55 -7.84
C ALA A 324 -22.85 1.40 -8.02
N VAL A 325 -23.35 0.16 -8.10
CA VAL A 325 -22.53 -1.03 -8.39
C VAL A 325 -21.89 -0.93 -9.77
N GLY A 326 -22.68 -0.59 -10.80
CA GLY A 326 -22.20 -0.47 -12.17
C GLY A 326 -21.09 0.56 -12.32
N LEU A 327 -21.22 1.73 -11.68
CA LEU A 327 -20.20 2.76 -11.68
C LEU A 327 -18.93 2.29 -10.94
N SER A 328 -19.08 1.62 -9.80
CA SER A 328 -17.94 1.07 -9.06
C SER A 328 -17.17 0.02 -9.87
N VAL A 329 -17.89 -0.90 -10.52
CA VAL A 329 -17.29 -1.90 -11.43
C VAL A 329 -16.58 -1.23 -12.60
N LEU A 330 -17.17 -0.20 -13.21
CA LEU A 330 -16.56 0.54 -14.31
C LEU A 330 -15.26 1.21 -13.88
N ILE A 331 -15.26 1.94 -12.75
CA ILE A 331 -14.06 2.62 -12.23
C ILE A 331 -12.97 1.58 -11.90
N SER A 332 -13.31 0.51 -11.21
CA SER A 332 -12.37 -0.57 -10.88
C SER A 332 -11.79 -1.25 -12.11
N ALA A 333 -12.60 -1.49 -13.15
CA ALA A 333 -12.13 -2.05 -14.41
C ALA A 333 -11.15 -1.11 -15.13
N VAL A 334 -11.40 0.21 -15.13
CA VAL A 334 -10.49 1.20 -15.71
C VAL A 334 -9.16 1.26 -14.96
N ILE A 335 -9.19 1.15 -13.63
CA ILE A 335 -7.98 1.16 -12.78
C ILE A 335 -7.13 -0.10 -13.02
N LEU A 336 -7.77 -1.28 -13.03
CA LEU A 336 -7.08 -2.55 -13.27
C LEU A 336 -6.64 -2.72 -14.73
N MET A 337 -7.33 -2.09 -15.67
CA MET A 337 -6.97 -2.18 -17.08
C MET A 337 -6.66 -0.78 -17.61
N PRO A 338 -5.51 -0.20 -17.23
CA PRO A 338 -5.21 1.18 -17.58
C PRO A 338 -5.10 1.40 -19.10
N ASN A 339 -4.83 0.33 -19.86
CA ASN A 339 -4.85 0.36 -21.32
C ASN A 339 -6.23 0.66 -21.91
N LEU A 340 -7.33 0.47 -21.16
CA LEU A 340 -8.67 0.88 -21.59
C LEU A 340 -8.76 2.39 -21.83
N ILE A 341 -8.11 3.19 -20.99
CA ILE A 341 -8.02 4.65 -21.14
C ILE A 341 -7.40 5.00 -22.50
N TYR A 342 -6.36 4.25 -22.87
CA TYR A 342 -5.66 4.45 -24.14
C TYR A 342 -6.42 3.88 -25.33
N ALA A 343 -7.17 2.79 -25.16
CA ALA A 343 -7.99 2.18 -26.21
C ALA A 343 -9.12 3.13 -26.66
N VAL A 344 -9.67 3.94 -25.75
CA VAL A 344 -10.69 4.96 -26.07
C VAL A 344 -10.12 6.29 -26.57
N GLY A 345 -8.81 6.34 -26.84
CA GLY A 345 -8.14 7.50 -27.45
C GLY A 345 -7.64 8.56 -26.48
N TYR A 346 -7.82 8.41 -25.17
CA TYR A 346 -7.24 9.35 -24.20
C TYR A 346 -5.72 9.20 -24.15
N ARG A 347 -5.01 10.32 -24.13
CA ARG A 347 -3.56 10.39 -23.99
C ARG A 347 -3.23 11.40 -22.91
N PHE A 348 -2.42 11.00 -21.94
CA PHE A 348 -1.95 11.92 -20.92
C PHE A 348 -1.10 13.02 -21.59
N PRO A 349 -1.40 14.31 -21.35
CA PRO A 349 -0.63 15.41 -21.92
C PRO A 349 0.85 15.35 -21.55
N ASN A 350 1.13 14.92 -20.31
CA ASN A 350 2.47 14.63 -19.82
C ASN A 350 2.55 13.14 -19.45
N PRO A 351 3.32 12.31 -20.21
CA PRO A 351 3.50 10.90 -19.91
C PRO A 351 4.06 10.61 -18.52
N SER A 352 4.91 11.48 -17.97
CA SER A 352 5.47 11.29 -16.63
C SER A 352 4.44 11.40 -15.49
N LYS A 353 3.26 11.98 -15.79
CA LYS A 353 2.13 12.02 -14.85
C LYS A 353 1.23 10.79 -14.93
N ASP A 354 1.43 9.92 -15.92
CA ASP A 354 0.72 8.65 -15.99
C ASP A 354 1.38 7.60 -15.09
N ARG A 355 0.82 7.42 -13.89
CA ARG A 355 1.27 6.41 -12.94
C ARG A 355 1.23 4.98 -13.49
N THR A 356 0.36 4.71 -14.47
CA THR A 356 0.20 3.36 -15.02
C THR A 356 1.35 2.98 -15.95
N SER A 357 2.19 3.95 -16.34
CA SER A 357 3.42 3.72 -17.09
C SER A 357 4.48 2.98 -16.27
N GLU A 358 4.37 2.96 -14.94
CA GLU A 358 5.22 2.15 -14.05
C GLU A 358 5.08 0.63 -14.26
N LEU A 359 4.11 0.16 -15.04
CA LEU A 359 3.92 -1.27 -15.32
C LEU A 359 4.71 -1.78 -16.55
N TYR A 360 5.53 -0.93 -17.18
CA TYR A 360 6.14 -1.19 -18.49
C TYR A 360 7.62 -0.79 -18.56
N GLY A 361 8.37 -1.45 -19.45
CA GLY A 361 9.72 -1.04 -19.87
C GLY A 361 10.88 -1.43 -18.95
N TRP A 362 10.65 -2.02 -17.77
CA TRP A 362 11.75 -2.39 -16.85
C TRP A 362 12.61 -3.55 -17.37
N ARG A 363 12.02 -4.51 -18.07
CA ARG A 363 12.78 -5.57 -18.76
C ARG A 363 13.70 -5.01 -19.85
N ASP A 364 13.23 -4.04 -20.64
CA ASP A 364 14.02 -3.40 -21.69
C ASP A 364 15.17 -2.57 -21.07
N MET A 365 14.87 -1.86 -19.99
CA MET A 365 15.86 -1.16 -19.18
C MET A 365 16.93 -2.12 -18.66
N ALA A 366 16.53 -3.24 -18.05
CA ALA A 366 17.47 -4.23 -17.52
C ALA A 366 18.31 -4.87 -18.62
N ALA A 367 17.73 -5.18 -19.78
CA ALA A 367 18.46 -5.70 -20.93
C ALA A 367 19.53 -4.70 -21.42
N ARG A 368 19.17 -3.41 -21.52
CA ARG A 368 20.12 -2.37 -21.90
C ARG A 368 21.23 -2.22 -20.88
N VAL A 369 20.92 -2.16 -19.59
CA VAL A 369 21.93 -2.03 -18.53
C VAL A 369 22.84 -3.26 -18.48
N GLN A 370 22.30 -4.47 -18.65
CA GLN A 370 23.12 -5.68 -18.73
C GLN A 370 24.10 -5.63 -19.92
N SER A 371 23.68 -5.07 -21.06
CA SER A 371 24.57 -4.83 -22.20
C SER A 371 25.72 -3.89 -21.83
N GLU A 372 25.42 -2.78 -21.15
CA GLU A 372 26.44 -1.82 -20.69
C GLU A 372 27.42 -2.45 -19.68
N ARG A 373 26.91 -3.22 -18.71
CA ARG A 373 27.75 -3.96 -17.74
C ARG A 373 28.70 -4.93 -18.45
N SER A 374 28.18 -5.66 -19.44
CA SER A 374 28.97 -6.63 -20.21
C SER A 374 30.03 -5.94 -21.07
N ALA A 375 29.73 -4.76 -21.62
CA ALA A 375 30.65 -3.97 -22.44
C ALA A 375 31.79 -3.32 -21.63
N MET A 376 31.54 -2.97 -20.36
CA MET A 376 32.60 -2.48 -19.46
C MET A 376 33.58 -3.59 -19.05
N GLY A 377 33.12 -4.84 -19.03
CA GLY A 377 33.87 -5.97 -18.47
C GLY A 377 33.95 -5.91 -16.94
N GLY A 378 34.48 -6.97 -16.33
CA GLY A 378 34.48 -7.12 -14.86
C GLY A 378 33.08 -7.36 -14.29
N ASP A 379 32.87 -6.94 -13.03
CA ASP A 379 31.56 -6.95 -12.35
C ASP A 379 31.22 -5.54 -11.83
N PRO A 380 30.85 -4.60 -12.73
CA PRO A 380 30.47 -3.26 -12.32
C PRO A 380 29.16 -3.32 -11.53
N PHE A 381 29.09 -2.60 -10.41
CA PHE A 381 27.87 -2.54 -9.62
C PHE A 381 26.84 -1.61 -10.30
N VAL A 382 25.55 -1.82 -10.03
CA VAL A 382 24.48 -0.98 -10.59
C VAL A 382 23.90 -0.12 -9.48
N PHE A 383 23.72 1.16 -9.75
CA PHE A 383 23.19 2.08 -8.75
C PHE A 383 22.34 3.21 -9.36
N SER A 384 21.57 3.87 -8.50
CA SER A 384 21.03 5.21 -8.77
C SER A 384 21.07 6.09 -7.52
N VAL A 385 20.47 7.30 -7.58
CA VAL A 385 20.39 8.21 -6.43
C VAL A 385 19.18 7.98 -5.52
N ASN A 386 18.11 7.40 -6.07
CA ASN A 386 16.89 7.05 -5.33
C ASN A 386 16.76 5.53 -5.11
N TYR A 387 15.70 5.09 -4.42
CA TYR A 387 15.43 3.67 -4.16
C TYR A 387 14.72 2.94 -5.31
N ARG A 388 14.04 3.69 -6.19
CA ARG A 388 13.11 3.14 -7.18
C ARG A 388 13.89 2.41 -8.27
N MET A 389 14.80 3.14 -8.92
CA MET A 389 15.62 2.61 -10.01
C MET A 389 16.49 1.39 -9.61
N PRO A 390 17.26 1.42 -8.50
CA PRO A 390 18.03 0.24 -8.12
C PRO A 390 17.14 -0.96 -7.79
N SER A 391 15.97 -0.76 -7.18
CA SER A 391 15.05 -1.87 -6.87
C SER A 391 14.52 -2.56 -8.12
N GLU A 392 14.14 -1.78 -9.14
CA GLU A 392 13.74 -2.31 -10.45
C GLU A 392 14.90 -3.05 -11.12
N MET A 393 16.09 -2.45 -11.10
CA MET A 393 17.29 -3.06 -11.66
C MET A 393 17.63 -4.40 -10.97
N ALA A 394 17.53 -4.48 -9.65
CA ALA A 394 17.76 -5.70 -8.89
C ALA A 394 16.75 -6.80 -9.24
N PHE A 395 15.50 -6.43 -9.50
CA PHE A 395 14.46 -7.40 -9.83
C PHE A 395 14.61 -7.94 -11.25
N TYR A 396 14.90 -7.08 -12.24
CA TYR A 396 14.88 -7.45 -13.65
C TYR A 396 16.24 -7.85 -14.23
N LEU A 397 17.36 -7.53 -13.59
CA LEU A 397 18.67 -8.01 -14.07
C LEU A 397 18.82 -9.53 -13.92
N PRO A 398 19.54 -10.18 -14.86
CA PRO A 398 19.93 -11.57 -14.71
C PRO A 398 20.65 -11.83 -13.39
N GLY A 399 20.27 -12.90 -12.70
CA GLY A 399 20.86 -13.27 -11.40
C GLY A 399 20.36 -12.44 -10.21
N LYS A 400 19.47 -11.47 -10.42
CA LYS A 400 18.86 -10.64 -9.37
C LYS A 400 19.90 -10.07 -8.38
N PRO A 401 20.92 -9.34 -8.89
CA PRO A 401 22.07 -8.93 -8.09
C PRO A 401 21.67 -7.94 -6.99
N GLN A 402 22.61 -7.67 -6.07
CA GLN A 402 22.52 -6.47 -5.24
C GLN A 402 22.77 -5.24 -6.13
N THR A 403 21.95 -4.22 -5.95
CA THR A 403 22.06 -2.89 -6.56
C THR A 403 22.15 -1.86 -5.46
N TYR A 404 22.53 -0.62 -5.77
CA TYR A 404 22.87 0.38 -4.76
C TYR A 404 22.12 1.70 -4.91
N SER A 405 21.92 2.42 -3.81
CA SER A 405 21.34 3.77 -3.80
C SER A 405 22.33 4.74 -3.17
N LEU A 406 22.98 5.57 -3.99
CA LEU A 406 23.91 6.60 -3.52
C LEU A 406 23.14 7.91 -3.44
N PHE A 407 22.69 8.33 -2.24
CA PHE A 407 21.78 9.47 -2.00
C PHE A 407 22.36 10.86 -2.39
N LEU A 408 22.87 11.03 -3.62
CA LEU A 408 23.50 12.24 -4.12
C LEU A 408 22.44 13.33 -4.29
N LYS A 409 22.30 14.19 -3.27
CA LYS A 409 21.27 15.23 -3.15
C LYS A 409 19.82 14.70 -3.11
N ASP A 410 19.63 13.42 -2.82
CA ASP A 410 18.31 12.82 -2.61
C ASP A 410 18.14 12.41 -1.14
N ARG A 411 16.90 12.15 -0.73
CA ARG A 411 16.59 11.71 0.63
C ARG A 411 17.18 10.32 0.90
N PRO A 412 17.64 10.06 2.13
CA PRO A 412 17.92 8.70 2.58
C PRO A 412 16.68 7.81 2.43
N ASN A 413 16.94 6.53 2.22
CA ASN A 413 15.95 5.46 2.18
C ASN A 413 16.58 4.16 2.72
N GLU A 414 15.85 3.05 2.68
CA GLU A 414 16.24 1.81 3.36
C GLU A 414 17.61 1.26 2.93
N TYR A 415 18.06 1.55 1.70
CA TYR A 415 19.38 1.14 1.23
C TYR A 415 20.52 1.62 2.15
N MET A 416 20.30 2.69 2.93
CA MET A 416 21.30 3.20 3.86
C MET A 416 21.70 2.21 4.96
N PHE A 417 20.83 1.23 5.25
CA PHE A 417 21.06 0.20 6.28
C PHE A 417 21.66 -1.09 5.72
N TRP A 418 21.46 -1.37 4.44
CA TRP A 418 21.96 -2.61 3.82
C TRP A 418 23.36 -2.44 3.22
N GLU A 419 23.78 -1.21 2.99
CA GLU A 419 24.90 -0.91 2.11
C GLU A 419 26.07 -0.27 2.85
N ASN A 420 27.27 -0.67 2.45
CA ASN A 420 28.49 -0.02 2.84
C ASN A 420 29.17 0.56 1.59
N PRO A 421 28.97 1.85 1.27
CA PRO A 421 29.58 2.49 0.10
C PRO A 421 31.10 2.40 0.09
N ASP A 422 31.76 2.34 1.25
CA ASP A 422 33.22 2.22 1.32
C ASP A 422 33.73 0.89 0.74
N ALA A 423 32.92 -0.18 0.82
CA ALA A 423 33.24 -1.47 0.23
C ALA A 423 33.21 -1.44 -1.32
N LEU A 424 32.71 -0.37 -1.92
CA LEU A 424 32.65 -0.19 -3.37
C LEU A 424 33.81 0.64 -3.93
N LYS A 425 34.67 1.20 -3.07
CA LYS A 425 35.80 2.03 -3.50
C LYS A 425 36.69 1.30 -4.51
N GLY A 426 37.05 2.00 -5.58
CA GLY A 426 37.83 1.48 -6.70
C GLY A 426 37.04 0.64 -7.70
N ARG A 427 35.79 0.28 -7.44
CA ARG A 427 34.95 -0.46 -8.39
C ARG A 427 34.37 0.45 -9.46
N ASP A 428 34.12 -0.14 -10.62
CA ASP A 428 33.35 0.46 -11.70
C ASP A 428 31.85 0.24 -11.49
N ALA A 429 31.03 1.06 -12.15
CA ALA A 429 29.59 1.06 -11.94
C ALA A 429 28.79 1.47 -13.18
N VAL A 430 27.52 1.05 -13.23
CA VAL A 430 26.53 1.55 -14.18
C VAL A 430 25.46 2.31 -13.41
N TYR A 431 25.35 3.61 -13.70
CA TYR A 431 24.32 4.48 -13.19
C TYR A 431 23.08 4.46 -14.10
N VAL A 432 21.88 4.44 -13.52
CA VAL A 432 20.62 4.35 -14.26
C VAL A 432 19.57 5.25 -13.60
N GLU A 433 19.09 6.27 -14.29
CA GLU A 433 18.08 7.19 -13.74
C GLU A 433 17.04 7.60 -14.78
N ASP A 434 15.83 7.89 -14.29
CA ASP A 434 14.76 8.50 -15.08
C ASP A 434 15.07 10.00 -15.29
N THR A 435 15.22 10.42 -16.55
CA THR A 435 15.66 11.80 -16.89
C THR A 435 14.63 12.88 -16.58
N ASP A 436 13.40 12.49 -16.26
CA ASP A 436 12.36 13.44 -15.89
C ASP A 436 12.62 14.10 -14.52
N ASP A 437 13.53 13.56 -13.70
CA ASP A 437 13.76 14.02 -12.32
C ASP A 437 14.91 15.04 -12.17
N LEU A 438 16.16 14.83 -12.63
CA LEU A 438 17.30 15.81 -12.60
C LEU A 438 18.58 15.23 -13.26
N ASN A 439 19.47 16.08 -13.79
CA ASN A 439 20.77 15.65 -14.33
C ASN A 439 21.85 15.61 -13.23
N HIS A 440 22.18 14.41 -12.75
CA HIS A 440 23.21 14.19 -11.71
C HIS A 440 24.63 14.00 -12.26
N LEU A 441 24.88 14.25 -13.55
CA LEU A 441 26.20 13.99 -14.16
C LEU A 441 27.35 14.70 -13.44
N ASP A 442 27.14 15.91 -12.94
CA ASP A 442 28.18 16.64 -12.19
C ASP A 442 28.41 16.05 -10.79
N ASP A 443 27.35 15.56 -10.14
CA ASP A 443 27.46 14.85 -8.86
C ASP A 443 28.22 13.52 -9.04
N LEU A 444 28.00 12.83 -10.17
CA LEU A 444 28.76 11.62 -10.51
C LEU A 444 30.25 11.89 -10.72
N LYS A 445 30.63 13.04 -11.30
CA LYS A 445 32.06 13.43 -11.45
C LYS A 445 32.75 13.67 -10.10
N ALA A 446 32.00 14.05 -9.07
CA ALA A 446 32.55 14.23 -7.73
C ALA A 446 32.95 12.88 -7.11
N VAL A 447 32.16 11.83 -7.34
CA VAL A 447 32.30 10.52 -6.67
C VAL A 447 32.93 9.43 -7.55
N PHE A 448 33.14 9.68 -8.84
CA PHE A 448 33.84 8.78 -9.76
C PHE A 448 35.04 9.46 -10.43
N THR A 449 35.99 8.65 -10.88
CA THR A 449 37.20 9.13 -11.55
C THR A 449 36.91 9.50 -13.01
N ARG A 450 36.04 8.74 -13.67
CA ARG A 450 35.60 8.99 -15.04
C ARG A 450 34.12 8.62 -15.17
N VAL A 451 33.36 9.43 -15.91
CA VAL A 451 31.95 9.18 -16.22
C VAL A 451 31.74 9.30 -17.72
N GLU A 452 31.03 8.35 -18.30
CA GLU A 452 30.80 8.24 -19.75
C GLU A 452 29.30 8.05 -19.99
N PRO A 453 28.55 9.14 -20.24
CA PRO A 453 27.12 9.06 -20.56
C PRO A 453 26.89 8.22 -21.82
N GLN A 454 25.89 7.35 -21.77
CA GLN A 454 25.47 6.53 -22.91
C GLN A 454 24.22 7.13 -23.57
N PRO A 455 23.90 6.74 -24.82
CA PRO A 455 22.65 7.15 -25.46
C PRO A 455 21.44 6.78 -24.60
N GLU A 456 20.55 7.76 -24.39
CA GLU A 456 19.31 7.58 -23.64
C GLU A 456 18.49 6.41 -24.18
N LEU A 457 17.80 5.73 -23.27
CA LEU A 457 16.85 4.68 -23.61
C LEU A 457 15.43 5.22 -23.52
N LEU A 458 14.74 5.25 -24.66
CA LEU A 458 13.33 5.63 -24.73
C LEU A 458 12.47 4.40 -24.48
N LEU A 459 11.67 4.45 -23.40
CA LEU A 459 10.74 3.37 -23.06
C LEU A 459 9.34 3.69 -23.59
N TYR A 460 8.65 2.66 -24.08
CA TYR A 460 7.31 2.76 -24.64
C TYR A 460 6.34 1.85 -23.90
N ARG A 461 5.05 2.16 -24.00
CA ARG A 461 3.97 1.33 -23.47
C ARG A 461 3.60 0.24 -24.47
N ASP A 462 3.49 -1.00 -24.03
CA ASP A 462 3.04 -2.12 -24.88
C ASP A 462 1.54 -2.03 -25.22
N PRO A 463 1.07 -2.29 -26.48
CA PRO A 463 1.78 -2.40 -27.77
C PRO A 463 1.34 -1.34 -28.79
N PRO A 464 2.27 -0.51 -29.29
CA PRO A 464 2.36 0.87 -28.84
C PRO A 464 1.03 1.64 -28.92
N TYR A 465 0.57 2.11 -27.76
CA TYR A 465 -0.55 3.06 -27.70
C TYR A 465 -0.14 4.49 -28.10
N GLY A 466 1.08 4.77 -28.53
CA GLY A 466 1.49 6.12 -28.95
C GLY A 466 2.85 6.17 -29.65
N ARG A 467 3.18 7.34 -30.24
CA ARG A 467 4.49 7.62 -30.86
C ARG A 467 5.51 8.25 -29.90
N LYS A 468 5.07 8.68 -28.71
CA LYS A 468 5.92 9.32 -27.70
C LYS A 468 6.35 8.28 -26.64
N PRO A 469 7.58 8.34 -26.14
CA PRO A 469 8.01 7.50 -25.03
C PRO A 469 7.22 7.85 -23.76
N ILE A 470 7.03 6.85 -22.90
CA ILE A 470 6.45 7.03 -21.56
C ILE A 470 7.49 7.45 -20.52
N ARG A 471 8.77 7.18 -20.81
CA ARG A 471 9.91 7.49 -19.95
C ARG A 471 11.18 7.55 -20.79
N THR A 472 12.12 8.38 -20.37
CA THR A 472 13.49 8.42 -20.91
C THR A 472 14.47 8.05 -19.80
N ILE A 473 15.32 7.05 -20.05
CA ILE A 473 16.29 6.57 -19.07
C ILE A 473 17.69 7.00 -19.48
N GLN A 474 18.37 7.70 -18.58
CA GLN A 474 19.81 7.98 -18.70
C GLN A 474 20.60 6.83 -18.13
N ILE A 475 21.58 6.35 -18.90
CA ILE A 475 22.54 5.35 -18.47
C ILE A 475 23.94 5.95 -18.56
N VAL A 476 24.76 5.75 -17.54
CA VAL A 476 26.13 6.28 -17.50
C VAL A 476 27.07 5.19 -17.03
N ARG A 477 28.16 4.98 -17.77
CA ARG A 477 29.28 4.13 -17.33
C ARG A 477 30.19 4.95 -16.43
N CYS A 478 30.42 4.48 -15.22
CA CYS A 478 31.19 5.17 -14.20
C CYS A 478 32.39 4.33 -13.81
N TYR A 479 33.58 4.94 -13.67
CA TYR A 479 34.82 4.21 -13.42
C TYR A 479 35.53 4.72 -12.17
N GLY A 480 36.10 3.79 -11.41
CA GLY A 480 36.88 4.07 -10.20
C GLY A 480 36.13 4.91 -9.18
N PHE A 481 35.16 4.29 -8.50
CA PHE A 481 34.40 4.92 -7.42
C PHE A 481 35.33 5.40 -6.29
N LYS A 482 35.24 6.68 -5.94
CA LYS A 482 36.09 7.33 -4.93
C LYS A 482 35.53 7.16 -3.50
N GLY A 483 34.28 6.73 -3.38
CA GLY A 483 33.47 6.86 -2.17
C GLY A 483 32.69 8.17 -2.14
N TYR A 484 31.72 8.26 -1.23
CA TYR A 484 31.02 9.50 -0.92
C TYR A 484 30.69 9.52 0.57
N ASP A 485 30.70 10.70 1.18
CA ASP A 485 30.22 10.85 2.56
C ASP A 485 28.70 11.05 2.53
N PRO A 486 27.89 10.11 3.03
CA PRO A 486 26.44 10.27 3.06
C PRO A 486 25.99 11.49 3.87
N LEU A 487 26.79 11.96 4.83
CA LEU A 487 26.49 13.13 5.67
C LEU A 487 26.72 14.45 4.93
N GLN A 488 27.72 14.53 4.06
CA GLN A 488 28.01 15.74 3.26
C GLN A 488 26.87 16.13 2.31
N TRP A 489 26.01 15.17 1.95
CA TRP A 489 24.86 15.39 1.06
C TRP A 489 23.51 15.44 1.81
N ARG A 490 23.54 15.38 3.16
CA ARG A 490 22.34 15.55 4.01
C ARG A 490 21.94 17.00 4.25
N ASP A 491 22.84 17.98 4.05
CA ASP A 491 22.62 19.40 4.40
C ASP A 491 21.50 20.12 3.59
N GLY A 492 20.68 19.37 2.83
CA GLY A 492 19.46 19.85 2.17
C GLY A 492 18.18 19.13 2.62
N TRP A 493 18.22 18.34 3.71
CA TRP A 493 17.10 17.52 4.21
C TRP A 493 16.83 17.68 5.70
#